data_AF-A0A9X5XL86-F1
#
_entry.id   AF-A0A9X5XL86-F1
#
_cell.length_a   1.000
_cell.length_b   1.000
_cell.length_c   1.000
_cell.angle_alpha   90.00
_cell.angle_beta   90.00
_cell.angle_gamma   90.00
#
_symmetry.space_group_name_H-M   'P 1'
#
loop_
_entity.id
_entity.type
_entity.pdbx_description
1 polymer ?
#
loop_
_entity_poly.entity_id
_entity_poly.type
_entity_poly.pdbx_seq_one_letter_code
_entity_poly.pdbx_strand_id
1 'polypeptide(L)'
;MTQYMQDPALWALIAGTPLAATAIIRGKRSARSLRQGNQELKDHYAELENQYSASVKKAQEQAEEATRTALKSAMRTLQGLAAEQQLAISKLQSKYGESVILQDLLEIDHMNSQFGRRAQSIAVLCEGWLGRQRDVASVYDVVRSAQ
;
A
#
# COMPACT_ATOMS: atom_id res chain seq x y z
N MET A 1 19.82 -73.34 -45.57
CA MET A 1 19.92 -71.99 -44.94
C MET A 1 18.63 -71.18 -45.18
N THR A 2 17.43 -71.70 -44.86
CA THR A 2 16.16 -70.99 -45.14
C THR A 2 14.99 -71.36 -44.19
N GLN A 3 15.24 -71.78 -42.95
CA GLN A 3 14.16 -72.06 -41.98
C GLN A 3 13.90 -70.91 -40.97
N TYR A 4 14.69 -69.83 -41.01
CA TYR A 4 14.54 -68.71 -40.07
C TYR A 4 13.54 -67.62 -40.52
N MET A 5 13.05 -67.67 -41.77
CA MET A 5 12.13 -66.65 -42.32
C MET A 5 10.64 -67.02 -42.21
N GLN A 6 10.32 -68.22 -41.71
CA GLN A 6 8.95 -68.74 -41.63
C GLN A 6 8.53 -69.00 -40.17
N ASP A 7 9.12 -68.26 -39.23
CA ASP A 7 8.70 -68.25 -37.83
C ASP A 7 7.69 -67.10 -37.61
N PRO A 8 6.40 -67.37 -37.34
CA PRO A 8 5.39 -66.33 -37.13
C PRO A 8 5.71 -65.43 -35.92
N ALA A 9 6.53 -65.90 -34.98
CA ALA A 9 6.99 -65.10 -33.85
C ALA A 9 7.91 -63.94 -34.27
N LEU A 10 8.74 -64.11 -35.31
CA LEU A 10 9.61 -63.05 -35.83
C LEU A 10 8.80 -61.94 -36.50
N TRP A 11 7.78 -62.30 -37.28
CA TRP A 11 6.89 -61.32 -37.91
C TRP A 11 6.03 -60.57 -36.88
N ALA A 12 5.59 -61.24 -35.81
CA ALA A 12 4.88 -60.60 -34.70
C ALA A 12 5.77 -59.59 -33.94
N LEU A 13 7.05 -59.90 -33.75
CA LEU A 13 8.03 -58.98 -33.15
C LEU A 13 8.34 -57.78 -34.06
N ILE A 14 8.54 -58.02 -35.35
CA ILE A 14 8.84 -56.99 -36.34
C ILE A 14 7.63 -56.05 -36.55
N ALA A 15 6.40 -56.56 -36.54
CA ALA A 15 5.20 -55.76 -36.70
C ALA A 15 4.71 -55.13 -35.37
N GLY A 16 4.90 -55.81 -34.24
CA GLY A 16 4.46 -55.36 -32.92
C GLY A 16 5.31 -54.23 -32.33
N THR A 17 6.62 -54.22 -32.60
CA THR A 17 7.53 -53.17 -32.11
C THR A 17 7.24 -51.77 -32.67
N PRO A 18 6.99 -51.54 -33.97
CA PRO A 18 6.62 -50.22 -34.48
C PRO A 18 5.24 -49.77 -33.98
N LEU A 19 4.30 -50.68 -33.76
CA LEU A 19 3.00 -50.36 -33.15
C LEU A 19 3.15 -49.91 -31.70
N ALA A 20 3.96 -50.60 -30.89
CA ALA A 20 4.27 -50.18 -29.53
C ALA A 20 5.03 -48.83 -29.51
N ALA A 21 6.02 -48.66 -30.39
CA ALA A 21 6.78 -47.41 -30.50
C ALA A 21 5.91 -46.22 -30.88
N THR A 22 5.00 -46.38 -31.85
CA THR A 22 4.08 -45.30 -32.27
C THR A 22 3.07 -44.95 -31.17
N ALA A 23 2.55 -45.93 -30.43
CA ALA A 23 1.70 -45.69 -29.26
C ALA A 23 2.44 -44.92 -28.16
N ILE A 24 3.69 -45.29 -27.84
CA ILE A 24 4.53 -44.60 -26.86
C ILE A 24 4.86 -43.17 -27.31
N ILE A 25 5.18 -42.96 -28.60
CA ILE A 25 5.46 -41.63 -29.14
C ILE A 25 4.21 -40.74 -29.07
N ARG A 26 3.05 -41.28 -29.42
CA ARG A 26 1.78 -40.54 -29.37
C ARG A 26 1.39 -40.19 -27.93
N GLY A 27 1.54 -41.13 -26.99
CA GLY A 27 1.34 -40.90 -25.56
C GLY A 27 2.31 -39.87 -24.99
N LYS A 28 3.59 -39.91 -25.36
CA LYS A 28 4.59 -38.91 -24.97
C LYS A 28 4.28 -37.52 -25.53
N ARG A 29 3.75 -37.41 -26.75
CA ARG A 29 3.32 -36.14 -27.34
C ARG A 29 2.14 -35.55 -26.56
N SER A 30 1.11 -36.34 -26.25
CA SER A 30 -0.02 -35.88 -25.43
C SER A 30 0.39 -35.50 -24.00
N ALA A 31 1.30 -36.26 -23.39
CA ALA A 31 1.82 -35.92 -22.07
C ALA A 31 2.64 -34.61 -22.09
N ARG A 32 3.38 -34.34 -23.18
CA ARG A 32 4.11 -33.08 -23.35
C ARG A 32 3.16 -31.90 -23.55
N SER A 33 2.12 -32.03 -24.37
CA SER A 33 1.16 -30.94 -24.58
C SER A 33 0.37 -30.62 -23.31
N LEU A 34 -0.03 -31.63 -22.53
CA LEU A 34 -0.66 -31.43 -21.22
C LEU A 34 0.26 -30.74 -20.22
N ARG A 35 1.56 -31.08 -20.23
CA ARG A 35 2.56 -30.42 -19.38
C ARG A 35 2.80 -28.97 -19.80
N GLN A 36 2.85 -28.71 -21.10
CA GLN A 36 2.96 -27.35 -21.65
C GLN A 36 1.76 -26.51 -21.24
N GLY A 37 0.53 -27.01 -21.45
CA GLY A 37 -0.68 -26.29 -21.03
C GLY A 37 -0.76 -26.06 -19.52
N ASN A 38 -0.33 -27.02 -18.69
CA ASN A 38 -0.24 -26.81 -17.25
C ASN A 38 0.82 -25.76 -16.88
N GLN A 39 1.95 -25.72 -17.58
CA GLN A 39 2.99 -24.73 -17.33
C GLN A 39 2.52 -23.34 -17.74
N GLU A 40 1.95 -23.21 -18.94
CA GLU A 40 1.37 -21.96 -19.44
C GLU A 40 0.27 -21.43 -18.50
N LEU A 41 -0.62 -22.31 -18.03
CA LEU A 41 -1.66 -21.92 -17.08
C LEU A 41 -1.07 -21.44 -15.74
N LYS A 42 -0.03 -22.11 -15.23
CA LYS A 42 0.67 -21.67 -14.02
C LYS A 42 1.36 -20.32 -14.21
N ASP A 43 2.00 -20.14 -15.36
CA ASP A 43 2.69 -18.89 -15.70
C ASP A 43 1.67 -17.75 -15.81
N HIS A 44 0.49 -18.00 -16.41
CA HIS A 44 -0.61 -17.03 -16.44
C HIS A 44 -1.16 -16.68 -15.04
N TYR A 45 -1.33 -17.66 -14.16
CA TYR A 45 -1.76 -17.38 -12.79
C TYR A 45 -0.72 -16.57 -12.01
N ALA A 46 0.56 -16.91 -12.13
CA ALA A 46 1.64 -16.17 -11.49
C ALA A 46 1.73 -14.72 -12.02
N GLU A 47 1.57 -14.53 -13.33
CA GLU A 47 1.53 -13.20 -13.93
C GLU A 47 0.32 -12.40 -13.44
N LEU A 48 -0.87 -13.00 -13.40
CA LEU A 48 -2.08 -12.34 -12.91
C LEU A 48 -1.95 -11.95 -11.43
N GLU A 49 -1.38 -12.81 -10.60
CA GLU A 49 -1.12 -12.53 -9.18
C GLU A 49 -0.11 -11.39 -8.99
N ASN A 50 0.96 -11.38 -9.80
CA ASN A 50 1.94 -10.29 -9.80
C ASN A 50 1.32 -8.97 -10.24
N GLN A 51 0.56 -8.95 -11.33
CA GLN A 51 -0.12 -7.75 -11.81
C GLN A 51 -1.16 -7.25 -10.81
N TYR A 52 -1.95 -8.15 -10.23
CA TYR A 52 -2.94 -7.82 -9.23
C TYR A 52 -2.27 -7.21 -7.99
N SER A 53 -1.26 -7.86 -7.41
CA SER A 53 -0.55 -7.35 -6.25
C SER A 53 0.12 -6.00 -6.53
N ALA A 54 0.73 -5.82 -7.69
CA ALA A 54 1.29 -4.53 -8.11
C ALA A 54 0.22 -3.43 -8.24
N SER A 55 -0.95 -3.77 -8.80
CA SER A 55 -2.07 -2.83 -8.96
C SER A 55 -2.66 -2.40 -7.62
N VAL A 56 -2.84 -3.35 -6.68
CA VAL A 56 -3.34 -3.09 -5.33
C VAL A 56 -2.36 -2.20 -4.58
N LYS A 57 -1.07 -2.53 -4.62
CA LYS A 57 -0.02 -1.72 -3.99
C LYS A 57 -0.02 -0.29 -4.53
N LYS A 58 -0.08 -0.11 -5.85
CA LYS A 58 -0.13 1.21 -6.48
C LYS A 58 -1.39 1.99 -6.07
N ALA A 59 -2.54 1.34 -6.02
CA ALA A 59 -3.78 1.98 -5.59
C ALA A 59 -3.72 2.41 -4.11
N GLN A 60 -3.12 1.58 -3.25
CA GLN A 60 -2.90 1.90 -1.85
C GLN A 60 -1.95 3.11 -1.69
N GLU A 61 -0.81 3.11 -2.38
CA GLU A 61 0.14 4.23 -2.34
C GLU A 61 -0.51 5.54 -2.78
N GLN A 62 -1.30 5.51 -3.86
CA GLN A 62 -2.03 6.70 -4.35
C GLN A 62 -3.08 7.18 -3.36
N ALA A 63 -3.82 6.27 -2.71
CA ALA A 63 -4.80 6.62 -1.71
C ALA A 63 -4.13 7.23 -0.47
N GLU A 64 -3.04 6.63 0.01
CA GLU A 64 -2.26 7.14 1.14
C GLU A 64 -1.70 8.55 0.85
N GLU A 65 -1.15 8.78 -0.35
CA GLU A 65 -0.66 10.09 -0.77
C GLU A 65 -1.79 11.14 -0.85
N ALA A 66 -2.94 10.77 -1.41
CA ALA A 66 -4.09 11.66 -1.49
C ALA A 66 -4.63 12.03 -0.10
N THR A 67 -4.79 11.05 0.80
CA THR A 67 -5.22 11.27 2.18
C THR A 67 -4.23 12.15 2.93
N ARG A 68 -2.93 11.87 2.81
CA ARG A 68 -1.85 12.66 3.40
C ARG A 68 -1.91 14.12 2.95
N THR A 69 -2.09 14.35 1.65
CA THR A 69 -2.20 15.69 1.06
C THR A 69 -3.44 16.43 1.57
N ALA A 70 -4.60 15.77 1.61
CA ALA A 70 -5.84 16.35 2.11
C ALA A 70 -5.72 16.73 3.60
N LEU A 71 -5.15 15.84 4.41
CA LEU A 71 -4.97 16.06 5.85
C LEU A 71 -3.99 17.20 6.12
N LYS A 72 -2.88 17.27 5.38
CA LYS A 72 -1.94 18.40 5.42
C LYS A 72 -2.63 19.73 5.10
N SER A 73 -3.47 19.77 4.07
CA SER A 73 -4.24 20.97 3.70
C SER A 73 -5.22 21.39 4.79
N ALA A 74 -6.01 20.44 5.31
CA ALA A 74 -6.97 20.70 6.38
C ALA A 74 -6.29 21.23 7.65
N MET A 75 -5.17 20.61 8.06
CA MET A 75 -4.43 21.05 9.25
C MET A 75 -3.87 22.46 9.09
N ARG A 76 -3.42 22.85 7.89
CA ARG A 76 -2.95 24.21 7.62
C ARG A 76 -4.08 25.25 7.81
N THR A 77 -5.29 24.91 7.40
CA THR A 77 -6.48 25.76 7.64
C THR A 77 -6.77 25.88 9.14
N LEU A 78 -6.72 24.78 9.89
CA LEU A 78 -6.93 24.78 11.34
C LEU A 78 -5.86 25.59 12.08
N GLN A 79 -4.60 25.52 11.65
CA GLN A 79 -3.52 26.35 12.20
C GLN A 79 -3.76 27.85 11.97
N GLY A 80 -4.26 28.22 10.78
CA GLY A 80 -4.66 29.60 10.49
C GLY A 80 -5.76 30.08 11.44
N LEU A 81 -6.80 29.28 11.62
CA LEU A 81 -7.90 29.60 12.55
C LEU A 81 -7.42 29.70 14.00
N ALA A 82 -6.53 28.81 14.44
CA ALA A 82 -5.95 28.87 15.78
C ALA A 82 -5.16 30.16 16.01
N ALA A 83 -4.40 30.61 14.99
CA ALA A 83 -3.68 31.88 15.06
C ALA A 83 -4.65 33.08 15.13
N GLU A 84 -5.75 33.04 14.37
CA GLU A 84 -6.80 34.08 14.44
C GLU A 84 -7.49 34.11 15.81
N GLN A 85 -7.82 32.95 16.36
CA GLN A 85 -8.39 32.83 17.71
C GLN A 85 -7.42 33.35 18.77
N GLN A 86 -6.13 33.03 18.67
CA GLN A 86 -5.09 33.54 19.58
C GLN A 86 -5.05 35.07 19.61
N LEU A 87 -5.14 35.70 18.44
CA LEU A 87 -5.19 37.15 18.32
C LEU A 87 -6.46 37.74 18.95
N ALA A 88 -7.61 37.08 18.76
CA ALA A 88 -8.87 37.51 19.35
C ALA A 88 -8.84 37.41 20.89
N ILE A 89 -8.36 36.29 21.43
CA ILE A 89 -8.20 36.06 22.87
C ILE A 89 -7.24 37.09 23.47
N SER A 90 -6.09 37.33 22.83
CA SER A 90 -5.11 38.32 23.29
C SER A 90 -5.71 39.74 23.36
N LYS A 91 -6.55 40.11 22.37
CA LYS A 91 -7.27 41.40 22.38
C LYS A 91 -8.28 41.48 23.52
N LEU A 92 -9.01 40.38 23.80
CA LEU A 92 -9.98 40.33 24.90
C LEU A 92 -9.27 40.42 26.25
N GLN A 93 -8.17 39.69 26.45
CA GLN A 93 -7.37 39.76 27.68
C GLN A 93 -6.82 41.17 27.91
N SER A 94 -6.29 41.82 26.87
CA SER A 94 -5.83 43.21 26.97
C SER A 94 -6.96 44.18 27.32
N LYS A 95 -8.18 43.96 26.80
CA LYS A 95 -9.33 44.83 27.04
C LYS A 95 -9.96 44.62 28.43
N TYR A 96 -9.93 43.40 28.94
CA TYR A 96 -10.66 42.98 30.16
C TYR A 96 -9.73 42.43 31.26
N GLY A 97 -8.46 42.81 31.27
CA GLY A 97 -7.44 42.22 32.17
C GLY A 97 -7.69 42.37 33.67
N GLU A 98 -8.53 43.30 34.10
CA GLU A 98 -8.94 43.44 35.51
C GLU A 98 -10.32 42.82 35.81
N SER A 99 -10.96 42.24 34.79
CA SER A 99 -12.29 41.63 34.90
C SER A 99 -12.19 40.18 35.35
N VAL A 100 -13.23 39.72 36.04
CA VAL A 100 -13.42 38.31 36.43
C VAL A 100 -13.36 37.33 35.26
N ILE A 101 -13.60 37.78 34.02
CA ILE A 101 -13.54 36.96 32.81
C ILE A 101 -12.10 36.62 32.38
N LEU A 102 -11.07 37.27 32.96
CA LEU A 102 -9.68 37.02 32.56
C LEU A 102 -9.27 35.55 32.76
N GLN A 103 -9.73 34.91 33.83
CA GLN A 103 -9.42 33.51 34.09
C GLN A 103 -9.96 32.59 32.98
N ASP A 104 -11.22 32.78 32.60
CA ASP A 104 -11.83 32.04 31.48
C ASP A 104 -11.11 32.32 30.15
N LEU A 105 -10.68 33.56 29.91
CA LEU A 105 -9.91 33.91 28.71
C LEU A 105 -8.53 33.25 28.67
N LEU A 106 -7.87 33.05 29.81
CA LEU A 106 -6.60 32.32 29.90
C LEU A 106 -6.80 30.81 29.66
N GLU A 107 -7.91 30.24 30.13
CA GLU A 107 -8.25 28.85 29.83
C GLU A 107 -8.51 28.65 28.33
N ILE A 108 -9.24 29.56 27.68
CA ILE A 108 -9.47 29.50 26.23
C ILE A 108 -8.14 29.65 25.47
N ASP A 109 -7.24 30.54 25.90
CA ASP A 109 -5.89 30.71 25.34
C ASP A 109 -5.08 29.41 25.38
N HIS A 110 -5.09 28.74 26.53
CA HIS A 110 -4.42 27.48 26.73
C HIS A 110 -4.99 26.39 25.80
N MET A 111 -6.32 26.29 25.71
CA MET A 111 -6.99 25.33 24.84
C MET A 111 -6.67 25.59 23.36
N ASN A 112 -6.65 26.85 22.94
CA ASN A 112 -6.32 27.24 21.57
C ASN A 112 -4.87 26.91 21.22
N SER A 113 -3.94 27.19 22.14
CA SER A 113 -2.53 26.79 22.00
C SER A 113 -2.36 25.28 21.87
N GLN A 114 -3.10 24.50 22.66
CA GLN A 114 -3.10 23.03 22.59
C GLN A 114 -3.70 22.51 21.27
N PHE A 115 -4.77 23.14 20.78
CA PHE A 115 -5.36 22.82 19.48
C PHE A 115 -4.37 23.05 18.33
N GLY A 116 -3.68 24.20 18.31
CA GLY A 116 -2.67 24.51 17.30
C GLY A 116 -1.54 23.48 17.26
N ARG A 117 -1.05 23.04 18.44
CA ARG A 117 -0.01 21.99 18.55
C ARG A 117 -0.46 20.63 18.02
N ARG A 118 -1.72 20.24 18.26
CA ARG A 118 -2.29 18.99 17.73
C ARG A 118 -2.43 19.03 16.22
N ALA A 119 -2.97 20.14 15.68
CA ALA A 119 -3.08 20.32 14.24
C ALA A 119 -1.70 20.27 13.55
N GLN A 120 -0.69 20.87 14.16
CA GLN A 120 0.70 20.81 13.70
C GLN A 120 1.26 19.39 13.69
N SER A 121 0.99 18.62 14.75
CA SER A 121 1.52 17.26 14.89
C SER A 121 0.90 16.31 13.86
N ILE A 122 -0.39 16.43 13.60
CA ILE A 122 -1.08 15.70 12.52
C ILE A 122 -0.51 16.12 11.15
N ALA A 123 -0.24 17.41 10.94
CA ALA A 123 0.39 17.87 9.69
C ALA A 123 1.78 17.23 9.49
N VAL A 124 2.62 17.14 10.53
CA VAL A 124 3.95 16.51 10.45
C VAL A 124 3.85 15.03 10.13
N LEU A 125 2.93 14.30 10.78
CA LEU A 125 2.66 12.89 10.46
C LEU A 125 2.30 12.70 8.98
N CYS A 126 1.67 13.72 8.38
CA CYS A 126 1.36 13.78 6.96
C CYS A 126 2.47 14.38 6.09
N GLU A 127 3.74 14.36 6.51
CA GLU A 127 4.88 15.00 5.79
C GLU A 127 4.61 16.48 5.45
N GLY A 128 3.87 17.15 6.32
CA GLY A 128 3.60 18.58 6.29
C GLY A 128 4.84 19.39 6.68
N TRP A 129 5.19 20.38 5.86
CA TRP A 129 6.25 21.33 6.19
C TRP A 129 5.77 22.29 7.28
N LEU A 130 6.55 22.43 8.36
CA LEU A 130 6.17 23.14 9.59
C LEU A 130 6.11 24.67 9.49
N GLY A 131 6.40 25.26 8.33
CA GLY A 131 6.35 26.71 8.17
C GLY A 131 7.39 27.42 9.05
N ARG A 132 7.35 28.76 9.01
CA ARG A 132 8.45 29.64 9.41
C ARG A 132 8.38 30.07 10.88
N GLN A 133 7.99 29.20 11.81
CA GLN A 133 7.93 29.52 13.24
C GLN A 133 8.84 28.61 14.07
N ARG A 134 9.50 29.24 15.05
CA ARG A 134 10.79 28.89 15.64
C ARG A 134 10.70 27.71 16.59
N ASP A 135 10.87 26.50 16.06
CA ASP A 135 11.72 25.42 16.59
C ASP A 135 11.40 24.12 15.85
N VAL A 136 12.43 23.31 15.59
CA VAL A 136 12.26 21.99 14.99
C VAL A 136 11.51 21.12 16.00
N ALA A 137 10.25 20.81 15.74
CA ALA A 137 9.47 19.91 16.61
C ALA A 137 10.14 18.52 16.61
N SER A 138 10.49 18.02 17.80
CA SER A 138 11.08 16.68 17.90
C SER A 138 10.05 15.61 17.54
N VAL A 139 10.51 14.48 17.01
CA VAL A 139 9.64 13.32 16.73
C VAL A 139 8.89 12.88 18.00
N TYR A 140 9.53 12.98 19.16
CA TYR A 140 8.92 12.66 20.45
C TYR A 140 7.73 13.57 20.78
N ASP A 141 7.85 14.88 20.55
CA ASP A 141 6.78 15.85 20.81
C ASP A 141 5.57 15.64 19.91
N VAL A 142 5.80 15.24 18.66
CA VAL A 142 4.75 14.91 17.67
C VAL A 142 4.00 13.63 18.04
N VAL A 143 4.71 12.60 18.53
CA VAL A 143 4.10 11.32 18.94
C VAL A 143 3.31 11.49 20.25
N ARG A 144 3.81 12.29 21.18
CA ARG A 144 3.12 12.57 22.46
C ARG A 144 1.84 13.38 22.27
N SER A 145 1.82 14.34 21.36
CA SER A 145 0.65 15.20 21.13
C SER A 145 -0.48 14.53 20.36
N ALA A 146 -0.21 13.40 19.71
CA ALA A 146 -1.18 12.57 19.00
C ALA A 146 -1.94 11.57 19.90
N GLN A 147 -1.45 11.34 21.13
CA GLN A 147 -2.15 10.58 22.18
C GLN A 147 -3.16 11.48 22.92
#